data_AF-A0A7W8YGG4-F1
#
_entry.id   AF-A0A7W8YGG4-F1
#
_cell.length_a   1.000
_cell.length_b   1.000
_cell.length_c   1.000
_cell.angle_alpha   90.00
_cell.angle_beta   90.00
_cell.angle_gamma   90.00
#
_symmetry.space_group_name_H-M   'P 1'
#
loop_
_entity.id
_entity.type
_entity.pdbx_description
1 polymer ?
#
loop_
_entity_poly.entity_id
_entity_poly.type
_entity_poly.pdbx_seq_one_letter_code
_entity_poly.pdbx_strand_id
1 'polypeptide(L)'
;MKHLITGSLLCLALTSFAVSAATEPTEKDAIAMAERGAAFIKAHGKEEMIKKLIAKDPDFVQGSLYVDMRDIKTGIVLAHPINPAIVGKDLTDVPDANGKKYRREIIELAQKQGKGWVDYLYKNPVSGKIEPKTTYILRVNDVVLEAGLYKK
;
A
#
# COMPACT_ATOMS: atom_id res chain seq x y z
N MET A 1 -18.12 -67.68 -22.73
CA MET A 1 -17.79 -67.74 -21.28
C MET A 1 -16.28 -67.63 -21.12
N LYS A 2 -15.83 -66.79 -20.18
CA LYS A 2 -14.44 -66.54 -19.72
C LYS A 2 -13.67 -65.40 -20.44
N HIS A 3 -13.88 -64.18 -19.92
CA HIS A 3 -12.94 -63.15 -19.38
C HIS A 3 -11.45 -63.14 -19.87
N LEU A 4 -10.66 -62.04 -20.00
CA LEU A 4 -10.48 -60.77 -19.26
C LEU A 4 -9.59 -59.78 -20.08
N ILE A 5 -9.81 -58.46 -19.89
CA ILE A 5 -8.88 -57.30 -19.74
C ILE A 5 -7.69 -57.12 -20.73
N THR A 6 -7.56 -56.01 -21.47
CA THR A 6 -6.72 -54.80 -21.18
C THR A 6 -6.77 -53.89 -22.44
N GLY A 7 -6.79 -52.56 -22.43
CA GLY A 7 -6.81 -51.54 -21.39
C GLY A 7 -7.07 -50.17 -22.05
N SER A 8 -7.93 -49.36 -21.44
CA SER A 8 -8.13 -47.96 -21.81
C SER A 8 -6.86 -47.16 -21.50
N LEU A 9 -6.31 -46.45 -22.49
CA LEU A 9 -5.41 -45.33 -22.23
C LEU A 9 -6.21 -44.04 -22.40
N LEU A 10 -6.83 -43.59 -21.30
CA LEU A 10 -7.46 -42.29 -21.17
C LEU A 10 -6.72 -41.55 -20.05
N CYS A 11 -6.50 -40.24 -20.27
CA CYS A 11 -5.98 -39.24 -19.33
C CYS A 11 -4.47 -39.31 -19.06
N LEU A 12 -3.74 -38.20 -18.94
CA LEU A 12 -4.14 -36.87 -18.49
C LEU A 12 -3.16 -35.85 -19.11
N ALA A 13 -3.65 -34.89 -19.91
CA ALA A 13 -2.84 -33.75 -20.31
C ALA A 13 -2.61 -32.89 -19.06
N LEU A 14 -1.40 -32.94 -18.51
CA LEU A 14 -0.94 -32.02 -17.46
C LEU A 14 -0.80 -30.64 -18.07
N THR A 15 -1.88 -29.86 -18.09
CA THR A 15 -1.79 -28.42 -18.27
C THR A 15 -1.19 -27.84 -17.00
N SER A 16 0.12 -27.60 -17.03
CA SER A 16 0.81 -26.84 -15.99
C SER A 16 0.17 -25.46 -15.88
N PHE A 17 -0.68 -25.26 -14.86
CA PHE A 17 -1.05 -23.92 -14.43
C PHE A 17 0.23 -23.27 -13.89
N ALA A 18 0.83 -22.40 -14.70
CA ALA A 18 1.83 -21.48 -14.19
C ALA A 18 1.13 -20.60 -13.14
N VAL A 19 1.36 -20.90 -11.86
CA VAL A 19 1.06 -19.97 -10.78
C VAL A 19 1.94 -18.76 -11.03
N SER A 20 1.35 -17.70 -11.59
CA SER A 20 2.02 -16.41 -11.67
C SER A 20 2.24 -15.94 -10.23
N ALA A 21 3.44 -16.14 -9.70
CA ALA A 21 3.86 -15.45 -8.49
C ALA A 21 3.72 -13.96 -8.79
N ALA A 22 2.78 -13.28 -8.10
CA ALA A 22 2.64 -11.84 -8.22
C ALA A 22 4.02 -11.23 -7.92
N THR A 23 4.58 -10.51 -8.89
CA THR A 23 5.84 -9.80 -8.69
C THR A 23 5.66 -8.81 -7.55
N GLU A 24 6.52 -8.88 -6.55
CA GLU A 24 6.49 -7.96 -5.40
C GLU A 24 6.60 -6.51 -5.88
N PRO A 25 5.86 -5.58 -5.26
CA PRO A 25 5.89 -4.18 -5.65
C PRO A 25 7.27 -3.54 -5.41
N THR A 26 7.68 -2.71 -6.36
CA THR A 26 8.97 -2.01 -6.36
C THR A 26 8.83 -0.55 -5.95
N GLU A 27 9.96 0.12 -5.70
CA GLU A 27 9.98 1.58 -5.46
C GLU A 27 9.34 2.37 -6.59
N LYS A 28 9.53 1.93 -7.84
CA LYS A 28 8.91 2.54 -9.02
C LYS A 28 7.38 2.41 -8.97
N ASP A 29 6.86 1.30 -8.49
CA ASP A 29 5.41 1.08 -8.38
C ASP A 29 4.80 1.97 -7.31
N ALA A 30 5.48 2.17 -6.18
CA ALA A 30 5.05 3.09 -5.13
C ALA A 30 5.03 4.55 -5.61
N ILE A 31 6.08 4.99 -6.32
CA ILE A 31 6.13 6.33 -6.93
C ILE A 31 4.96 6.49 -7.91
N ALA A 32 4.79 5.53 -8.83
CA ALA A 32 3.74 5.58 -9.84
C ALA A 32 2.34 5.61 -9.20
N MET A 33 2.11 4.87 -8.12
CA MET A 33 0.83 4.88 -7.40
C MET A 33 0.56 6.23 -6.71
N ALA A 34 1.57 6.83 -6.07
CA ALA A 34 1.44 8.15 -5.48
C ALA A 34 1.19 9.23 -6.54
N GLU A 35 1.89 9.18 -7.68
CA GLU A 35 1.69 10.12 -8.80
C GLU A 35 0.29 9.98 -9.41
N ARG A 36 -0.22 8.75 -9.56
CA ARG A 36 -1.63 8.51 -9.95
C ARG A 36 -2.59 9.14 -8.96
N GLY A 37 -2.38 8.95 -7.65
CA GLY A 37 -3.22 9.56 -6.62
C GLY A 37 -3.17 11.09 -6.67
N ALA A 38 -1.99 11.66 -6.94
CA ALA A 38 -1.83 13.10 -7.08
C ALA A 38 -2.55 13.66 -8.30
N ALA A 39 -2.48 12.97 -9.44
CA ALA A 39 -3.24 13.32 -10.62
C ALA A 39 -4.76 13.23 -10.36
N PHE A 40 -5.20 12.18 -9.66
CA PHE A 40 -6.59 11.99 -9.28
C PHE A 40 -7.11 13.12 -8.39
N ILE A 41 -6.37 13.49 -7.34
CA ILE A 41 -6.73 14.63 -6.46
C ILE A 41 -6.84 15.93 -7.26
N LYS A 42 -5.93 16.19 -8.21
CA LYS A 42 -5.99 17.40 -9.04
C LYS A 42 -7.23 17.43 -9.94
N ALA A 43 -7.70 16.28 -10.41
CA ALA A 43 -8.85 16.18 -11.30
C ALA A 43 -10.20 16.15 -10.56
N HIS A 44 -10.25 15.49 -9.39
CA HIS A 44 -11.50 15.14 -8.72
C HIS A 44 -11.62 15.64 -7.28
N GLY A 45 -10.54 16.19 -6.71
CA GLY A 45 -10.49 16.63 -5.31
C GLY A 45 -10.11 15.50 -4.34
N LYS A 46 -9.76 15.90 -3.12
CA LYS A 46 -9.31 14.97 -2.07
C LYS A 46 -10.46 14.12 -1.51
N GLU A 47 -11.68 14.64 -1.51
CA GLU A 47 -12.87 13.95 -1.00
C GLU A 47 -13.19 12.70 -1.84
N GLU A 48 -13.05 12.78 -3.16
CA GLU A 48 -13.18 11.62 -4.05
C GLU A 48 -12.04 10.63 -3.86
N MET A 49 -10.81 11.11 -3.61
CA MET A 49 -9.67 10.24 -3.29
C MET A 49 -9.93 9.46 -1.99
N ILE A 50 -10.47 10.10 -0.96
CA ILE A 50 -10.85 9.43 0.30
C ILE A 50 -11.85 8.30 0.01
N LYS A 51 -12.88 8.55 -0.80
CA LYS A 51 -13.87 7.52 -1.17
C LYS A 51 -13.21 6.33 -1.88
N LYS A 52 -12.29 6.58 -2.83
CA LYS A 52 -11.52 5.54 -3.52
C LYS A 52 -10.68 4.69 -2.56
N LEU A 53 -9.99 5.33 -1.61
CA LEU A 53 -9.19 4.64 -0.60
C LEU A 53 -10.05 3.81 0.35
N ILE A 54 -11.19 4.35 0.83
CA ILE A 54 -12.14 3.61 1.66
C ILE A 54 -12.71 2.40 0.92
N ALA A 55 -13.05 2.57 -0.36
CA ALA A 55 -13.56 1.51 -1.22
C ALA A 55 -12.47 0.47 -1.62
N LYS A 56 -11.21 0.70 -1.21
CA LYS A 56 -10.05 -0.12 -1.59
C LYS A 56 -9.93 -0.29 -3.11
N ASP A 57 -10.09 0.81 -3.83
CA ASP A 57 -9.99 0.82 -5.28
C ASP A 57 -8.64 0.23 -5.75
N PRO A 58 -8.65 -0.72 -6.72
CA PRO A 58 -7.45 -1.43 -7.15
C PRO A 58 -6.38 -0.53 -7.79
N ASP A 59 -6.71 0.69 -8.19
CA ASP A 59 -5.71 1.66 -8.69
C ASP A 59 -4.76 2.14 -7.58
N PHE A 60 -5.21 2.07 -6.32
CA PHE A 60 -4.53 2.63 -5.13
C PHE A 60 -4.32 1.62 -4.00
N VAL A 61 -4.81 0.38 -4.15
CA VAL A 61 -4.63 -0.72 -3.19
C VAL A 61 -4.35 -2.02 -3.93
N GLN A 62 -3.10 -2.47 -3.91
CA GLN A 62 -2.59 -3.64 -4.62
C GLN A 62 -1.78 -4.52 -3.66
N GLY A 63 -2.45 -5.41 -2.94
CA GLY A 63 -1.81 -6.28 -1.96
C GLY A 63 -1.14 -5.49 -0.83
N SER A 64 0.19 -5.57 -0.75
CA SER A 64 1.01 -4.85 0.24
C SER A 64 1.33 -3.42 -0.15
N LEU A 65 1.21 -3.06 -1.44
CA LEU A 65 1.37 -1.69 -1.93
C LEU A 65 0.02 -0.97 -1.92
N TYR A 66 -0.09 0.09 -1.14
CA TYR A 66 -1.30 0.89 -1.04
C TYR A 66 -0.96 2.34 -0.71
N VAL A 67 -1.87 3.25 -1.05
CA VAL A 67 -1.82 4.65 -0.66
C VAL A 67 -2.64 4.88 0.60
N ASP A 68 -2.07 5.61 1.56
CA ASP A 68 -2.82 6.30 2.61
C ASP A 68 -2.66 7.82 2.49
N MET A 69 -3.48 8.58 3.21
CA MET A 69 -3.53 10.03 3.07
C MET A 69 -3.61 10.73 4.42
N ARG A 70 -2.83 11.81 4.56
CA ARG A 70 -2.73 12.65 5.75
C ARG A 70 -2.90 14.13 5.42
N ASP A 71 -3.50 14.88 6.33
CA ASP A 71 -3.51 16.34 6.29
C ASP A 71 -2.15 16.91 6.69
N ILE A 72 -1.55 17.76 5.86
CA ILE A 72 -0.18 18.25 6.07
C ILE A 72 -0.06 19.26 7.22
N LYS A 73 -1.16 19.94 7.58
CA LYS A 73 -1.14 20.99 8.61
C LYS A 73 -1.33 20.41 10.01
N THR A 74 -2.28 19.48 10.13
CA THR A 74 -2.70 18.88 11.39
C THR A 74 -2.01 17.56 11.68
N GLY A 75 -1.49 16.88 10.65
CA GLY A 75 -0.97 15.52 10.77
C GLY A 75 -2.06 14.46 10.93
N ILE A 76 -3.34 14.83 10.85
CA ILE A 76 -4.47 13.90 10.98
C ILE A 76 -4.52 12.94 9.79
N VAL A 77 -4.72 11.66 10.08
CA VAL A 77 -4.97 10.63 9.05
C VAL A 77 -6.35 10.86 8.43
N LEU A 78 -6.39 11.12 7.12
CA LEU A 78 -7.63 11.37 6.37
C LEU A 78 -8.22 10.09 5.78
N ALA A 79 -7.37 9.15 5.35
CA ALA A 79 -7.78 7.85 4.84
C ALA A 79 -6.66 6.82 5.02
N HIS A 80 -7.01 5.59 5.42
CA HIS A 80 -6.05 4.49 5.48
C HIS A 80 -6.76 3.17 5.13
N PRO A 81 -6.59 2.63 3.90
CA PRO A 81 -7.38 1.49 3.39
C PRO A 81 -7.22 0.20 4.21
N ILE A 82 -6.05 0.02 4.82
CA ILE A 82 -5.71 -1.20 5.58
C ILE A 82 -6.01 -1.10 7.09
N ASN A 83 -5.98 0.12 7.65
CA ASN A 83 -6.11 0.37 9.09
C ASN A 83 -7.06 1.55 9.33
N PRO A 84 -8.37 1.36 9.09
CA PRO A 84 -9.35 2.44 9.23
C PRO A 84 -9.46 2.96 10.68
N ALA A 85 -9.03 2.18 11.67
CA ALA A 85 -9.10 2.54 13.09
C ALA A 85 -8.21 3.74 13.49
N ILE A 86 -7.30 4.18 12.61
CA ILE A 86 -6.46 5.36 12.84
C ILE A 86 -6.94 6.61 12.10
N VAL A 87 -7.97 6.51 11.26
CA VAL A 87 -8.56 7.67 10.57
C VAL A 87 -9.13 8.66 11.60
N GLY A 88 -8.90 9.95 11.38
CA GLY A 88 -9.33 11.03 12.28
C GLY A 88 -8.41 11.27 13.48
N LYS A 89 -7.31 10.51 13.62
CA LYS A 89 -6.36 10.66 14.72
C LYS A 89 -5.12 11.44 14.27
N ASP A 90 -4.64 12.32 15.14
CA ASP A 90 -3.28 12.82 15.08
C ASP A 90 -2.35 11.83 15.80
N LEU A 91 -1.41 11.26 15.03
CA LEU A 91 -0.41 10.30 15.51
C LEU A 91 1.01 10.81 15.26
N THR A 92 1.17 12.12 15.01
CA THR A 92 2.43 12.74 14.57
C THR A 92 3.60 12.42 15.50
N ASP A 93 3.35 12.43 16.80
CA ASP A 93 4.36 12.16 17.83
C ASP A 93 4.39 10.73 18.36
N VAL A 94 3.53 9.85 17.85
CA VAL A 94 3.52 8.43 18.24
C VAL A 94 4.69 7.72 17.54
N PRO A 95 5.67 7.19 18.29
CA PRO A 95 6.83 6.55 17.69
C PRO A 95 6.48 5.18 17.08
N ASP A 96 7.33 4.71 16.19
CA ASP A 96 7.38 3.28 15.83
C ASP A 96 8.02 2.43 16.95
N ALA A 97 8.18 1.14 16.70
CA ALA A 97 8.74 0.19 17.67
C ALA A 97 10.21 0.48 18.05
N ASN A 98 10.93 1.30 17.28
CA ASN A 98 12.31 1.71 17.57
C ASN A 98 12.39 3.13 18.17
N GLY A 99 11.26 3.76 18.50
CA GLY A 99 11.23 5.11 19.05
C GLY A 99 11.24 6.22 17.98
N LYS A 100 11.23 5.88 16.68
CA LYS A 100 11.26 6.87 15.60
C LYS A 100 9.89 7.49 15.40
N LYS A 101 9.80 8.82 15.49
CA LYS A 101 8.58 9.60 15.16
C LYS A 101 8.46 9.82 13.65
N TYR A 102 8.30 8.74 12.89
CA TYR A 102 8.36 8.78 11.43
C TYR A 102 7.27 9.65 10.79
N ARG A 103 6.08 9.78 11.41
CA ARG A 103 5.01 10.65 10.87
C ARG A 103 5.38 12.12 10.93
N ARG A 104 6.11 12.54 11.96
CA ARG A 104 6.71 13.87 12.05
C ARG A 104 7.71 14.09 10.90
N GLU A 105 8.58 13.11 10.64
CA GLU A 105 9.52 13.15 9.52
C GLU A 105 8.81 13.25 8.16
N ILE A 106 7.72 12.49 7.97
CA ILE A 106 6.87 12.56 6.77
C ILE A 106 6.32 13.97 6.56
N ILE A 107 5.72 14.57 7.60
CA ILE A 107 5.14 15.92 7.52
C ILE A 107 6.24 16.94 7.22
N GLU A 108 7.37 16.87 7.92
CA GLU A 108 8.49 17.80 7.69
C GLU A 108 9.09 17.66 6.29
N LEU A 109 9.25 16.43 5.79
CA LEU A 109 9.74 16.17 4.45
C LEU A 109 8.76 16.68 3.38
N ALA A 110 7.46 16.44 3.56
CA ALA A 110 6.41 16.96 2.70
C ALA A 110 6.37 18.50 2.69
N GLN A 111 6.58 19.15 3.84
CA GLN A 111 6.60 20.60 3.94
C GLN A 111 7.85 21.20 3.27
N LYS A 112 9.02 20.59 3.47
CA LYS A 112 10.32 21.09 2.97
C LYS A 112 10.56 20.79 1.48
N GLN A 113 10.29 19.56 1.06
CA GLN A 113 10.67 19.04 -0.27
C GLN A 113 9.47 18.63 -1.12
N GLY A 114 8.31 18.43 -0.51
CA GLY A 114 7.10 17.99 -1.20
C GLY A 114 7.08 16.51 -1.57
N LYS A 115 8.22 15.81 -1.57
CA LYS A 115 8.32 14.37 -1.85
C LYS A 115 9.57 13.75 -1.27
N GLY A 116 9.60 12.43 -1.16
CA GLY A 116 10.79 11.66 -0.79
C GLY A 116 10.45 10.33 -0.13
N TRP A 117 11.44 9.69 0.48
CA TRP A 117 11.29 8.39 1.13
C TRP A 117 11.47 8.51 2.63
N VAL A 118 10.64 7.80 3.40
CA VAL A 118 10.77 7.68 4.86
C VAL A 118 10.74 6.21 5.25
N ASP A 119 11.78 5.79 5.96
CA ASP A 119 11.91 4.43 6.51
C ASP A 119 11.46 4.37 7.98
N TYR A 120 10.72 3.33 8.35
CA TYR A 120 10.23 3.12 9.71
C TYR A 120 9.80 1.67 9.95
N LEU A 121 9.47 1.32 11.19
CA LEU A 121 8.87 0.02 11.52
C LEU A 121 7.33 0.10 11.54
N TYR A 122 6.66 -0.86 10.91
CA TYR A 122 5.20 -0.92 10.92
C TYR A 122 4.67 -2.35 10.94
N LYS A 123 3.45 -2.53 11.43
CA LYS A 123 2.78 -3.83 11.39
C LYS A 123 2.46 -4.19 9.93
N ASN A 124 2.98 -5.29 9.42
CA ASN A 124 2.60 -5.82 8.13
C ASN A 124 1.21 -6.48 8.21
N PRO A 125 0.22 -6.06 7.41
CA PRO A 125 -1.13 -6.64 7.45
C PRO A 125 -1.17 -8.11 7.02
N VAL A 126 -0.19 -8.56 6.23
CA VAL A 126 -0.11 -9.94 5.72
C VAL A 126 0.53 -10.86 6.76
N SER A 127 1.70 -10.49 7.30
CA SER A 127 2.43 -11.35 8.27
C SER A 127 1.98 -11.14 9.72
N GLY A 128 1.36 -10.00 10.04
CA GLY A 128 0.99 -9.58 11.39
C GLY A 128 2.16 -9.11 12.25
N LYS A 129 3.41 -9.15 11.75
CA LYS A 129 4.63 -8.79 12.48
C LYS A 129 4.98 -7.31 12.30
N ILE A 130 5.79 -6.78 13.22
CA ILE A 130 6.46 -5.48 13.03
C ILE A 130 7.65 -5.71 12.10
N GLU A 131 7.67 -5.02 10.96
CA GLU A 131 8.66 -5.19 9.91
C GLU A 131 9.14 -3.82 9.39
N PRO A 132 10.35 -3.73 8.83
CA PRO A 132 10.81 -2.51 8.16
C PRO A 132 9.92 -2.18 6.96
N LYS A 133 9.49 -0.93 6.89
CA LYS A 133 8.70 -0.35 5.82
C LYS A 133 9.41 0.88 5.28
N THR A 134 9.40 1.05 3.96
CA THR A 134 9.77 2.31 3.31
C THR A 134 8.55 2.88 2.62
N THR A 135 8.35 4.19 2.73
CA THR A 135 7.17 4.84 2.17
C THR A 135 7.57 6.06 1.38
N TYR A 136 7.15 6.07 0.12
CA TYR A 136 7.24 7.24 -0.73
C TYR A 136 6.12 8.21 -0.36
N ILE A 137 6.50 9.44 -0.09
CA ILE A 137 5.55 10.50 0.21
C ILE A 137 5.49 11.47 -0.96
N LEU A 138 4.28 11.93 -1.26
CA LEU A 138 4.03 12.95 -2.28
C LEU A 138 2.96 13.93 -1.79
N ARG A 139 3.37 15.17 -1.59
CA ARG A 139 2.48 16.28 -1.22
C ARG A 139 1.66 16.72 -2.44
N VAL A 140 0.37 16.94 -2.21
CA VAL A 140 -0.55 17.54 -3.17
C VAL A 140 -1.42 18.52 -2.40
N ASN A 141 -1.24 19.82 -2.66
CA ASN A 141 -1.93 20.90 -1.94
C ASN A 141 -1.72 20.81 -0.41
N ASP A 142 -2.80 20.52 0.32
CA ASP A 142 -2.91 20.41 1.77
C ASP A 142 -2.86 18.96 2.29
N VAL A 143 -2.62 17.99 1.42
CA VAL A 143 -2.50 16.57 1.81
C VAL A 143 -1.16 15.96 1.40
N VAL A 144 -0.80 14.89 2.09
CA VAL A 144 0.33 14.02 1.77
C VAL A 144 -0.21 12.64 1.44
N LEU A 145 0.13 12.12 0.27
CA LEU A 145 -0.07 10.73 -0.10
C LEU A 145 1.15 9.92 0.36
N GLU A 146 0.91 8.78 1.01
CA GLU A 146 1.96 7.89 1.53
C GLU A 146 1.79 6.51 0.86
N ALA A 147 2.71 6.12 -0.04
CA ALA A 147 2.69 4.84 -0.76
C ALA A 147 3.86 3.94 -0.31
N GLY A 148 3.55 2.86 0.40
CA GLY A 148 4.57 2.11 1.14
C GLY A 148 4.80 0.67 0.72
N LEU A 149 6.03 0.20 0.96
CA LEU A 149 6.55 -1.13 0.68
C LEU A 149 7.18 -1.71 1.94
N TYR A 150 6.93 -2.99 2.23
CA TYR A 150 7.64 -3.69 3.29
C TYR A 150 8.97 -4.22 2.75
N LYS A 151 10.07 -3.95 3.45
CA LYS A 151 11.39 -4.47 3.09
C LYS A 151 11.48 -5.92 3.57
N LYS A 152 12.00 -6.80 2.73
CA LYS A 152 12.30 -8.20 3.07
C LYS A 152 13.72 -8.33 3.59
#